data_AF-A0A1V0QE03-F1
#
_entry.id   AF-A0A1V0QE03-F1
#
_cell.length_a   1.000
_cell.length_b   1.000
_cell.length_c   1.000
_cell.angle_alpha   90.00
_cell.angle_beta   90.00
_cell.angle_gamma   90.00
#
_symmetry.space_group_name_H-M   'P 1'
#
loop_
_entity.id
_entity.type
_entity.pdbx_description
1 polymer ?
#
loop_
_entity_poly.entity_id
_entity_poly.type
_entity_poly.pdbx_seq_one_letter_code
_entity_poly.pdbx_strand_id
1 'polypeptide(L)'
;MKKIDRLSVKYHDRNVGTMSLTPDNRLCVFEYDREWLADGFSISPLELPLKPGMFIAKPTPFNGDFGIFEDSLPDGYGRYLLHKALLREGINDSDLSALDRLSIVGSGGMGALTYAPVSNIVTGEETDDFDMLQQKALEVLRERQDDDAELLLFNSGNSGGARPKAVFSDSDGHWLVKFRHTYDPKCI
;
A
#
# COMPACT_ATOMS: atom_id res chain seq x y z
N MET A 1 -9.37 10.72 -10.11
CA MET A 1 -8.23 11.08 -9.22
C MET A 1 -7.25 12.00 -9.94
N LYS A 2 -6.63 12.97 -9.26
CA LYS A 2 -5.55 13.79 -9.83
C LYS A 2 -4.26 12.95 -9.87
N LYS A 3 -3.56 12.94 -11.01
CA LYS A 3 -2.28 12.24 -11.14
C LYS A 3 -1.23 12.84 -10.20
N ILE A 4 -0.40 11.97 -9.63
CA ILE A 4 0.67 12.33 -8.71
C ILE A 4 2.01 12.30 -9.44
N ASP A 5 2.57 13.50 -9.69
CA ASP A 5 3.87 13.63 -10.38
C ASP A 5 5.06 13.60 -9.40
N ARG A 6 4.81 13.91 -8.12
CA ARG A 6 5.78 13.87 -7.02
C ARG A 6 5.11 13.42 -5.73
N LEU A 7 5.81 12.60 -4.96
CA LEU A 7 5.34 12.02 -3.71
C LEU A 7 6.43 12.15 -2.64
N SER A 8 6.13 12.79 -1.52
CA SER A 8 7.02 12.83 -0.35
C SER A 8 6.92 11.51 0.42
N VAL A 9 8.07 10.93 0.73
CA VAL A 9 8.20 9.75 1.59
C VAL A 9 8.65 10.22 2.97
N LYS A 10 7.94 9.82 4.02
CA LYS A 10 8.21 10.22 5.40
C LYS A 10 8.39 9.02 6.31
N TYR A 11 9.12 9.21 7.41
CA TYR A 11 9.30 8.26 8.49
C TYR A 11 9.06 8.99 9.82
N HIS A 12 8.04 8.58 10.57
CA HIS A 12 7.56 9.30 11.77
C HIS A 12 7.41 10.82 11.53
N ASP A 13 6.63 11.19 10.51
CA ASP A 13 6.37 12.57 10.04
C ASP A 13 7.57 13.38 9.54
N ARG A 14 8.79 12.83 9.64
CA ARG A 14 10.01 13.43 9.12
C ARG A 14 10.19 13.09 7.64
N ASN A 15 10.51 14.08 6.82
CA ASN A 15 10.74 13.87 5.39
C ASN A 15 12.01 13.04 5.17
N VAL A 16 11.88 11.89 4.54
CA VAL A 16 12.99 11.02 4.15
C VAL A 16 13.50 11.42 2.78
N GLY A 17 12.59 11.73 1.86
CA GLY A 17 12.93 12.07 0.49
C GLY A 17 11.71 12.27 -0.38
N THR A 18 11.95 12.47 -1.67
CA THR A 18 10.91 12.63 -2.68
C THR A 18 11.03 11.56 -3.75
N MET A 19 9.90 10.95 -4.08
CA MET A 19 9.71 10.14 -5.27
C MET A 19 9.14 10.97 -6.42
N SER A 20 9.57 10.67 -7.63
CA SER A 20 9.01 11.16 -8.89
C SER A 20 9.12 10.07 -9.95
N LEU A 21 8.69 10.34 -11.17
CA LEU A 21 8.93 9.48 -12.32
C LEU A 21 10.02 10.05 -13.24
N THR A 22 10.63 9.19 -14.04
CA THR A 22 11.45 9.60 -15.18
C THR A 22 10.60 10.36 -16.22
N PRO A 23 11.19 11.17 -17.12
CA PRO A 23 10.42 11.95 -18.10
C PRO A 23 9.53 11.13 -19.05
N ASP A 24 9.85 9.86 -19.24
CA ASP A 24 9.04 8.90 -20.01
C ASP A 24 7.97 8.18 -19.17
N ASN A 25 7.84 8.52 -17.89
CA ASN A 25 6.94 7.95 -16.90
C ASN A 25 7.08 6.43 -16.69
N ARG A 26 8.27 5.87 -16.94
CA ARG A 26 8.49 4.41 -16.86
C ARG A 26 9.15 3.94 -15.58
N LEU A 27 9.99 4.76 -14.95
CA LEU A 27 10.78 4.37 -13.79
C LEU A 27 10.59 5.39 -12.67
N CYS A 28 10.50 4.90 -11.44
CA CYS A 28 10.53 5.72 -10.25
C CYS A 28 11.94 6.26 -10.02
N VAL A 29 11.98 7.51 -9.59
CA VAL A 29 13.17 8.22 -9.17
C VAL A 29 12.98 8.57 -7.71
N PHE A 30 14.01 8.36 -6.89
CA PHE A 30 14.01 8.75 -5.49
C PHE A 30 15.21 9.63 -5.18
N GLU A 31 15.01 10.66 -4.39
CA GLU A 31 16.07 11.53 -3.88
C GLU A 31 15.87 11.74 -2.37
N TYR A 32 16.91 11.49 -1.59
CA TYR A 32 16.89 11.76 -0.16
C TYR A 32 16.81 13.26 0.14
N ASP A 33 16.08 13.60 1.20
CA ASP A 33 16.06 14.95 1.74
C ASP A 33 17.42 15.33 2.34
N ARG A 34 17.81 16.60 2.25
CA ARG A 34 19.08 17.09 2.78
C ARG A 34 19.16 16.93 4.30
N GLU A 35 18.06 17.15 5.01
CA GLU A 35 18.01 16.98 6.46
C GLU A 35 18.15 15.50 6.81
N TRP A 36 17.48 14.61 6.06
CA TRP A 36 17.60 13.17 6.26
C TRP A 36 19.02 12.64 5.99
N LEU A 37 19.72 13.20 5.01
CA LEU A 37 21.12 12.86 4.73
C LEU A 37 22.07 13.27 5.86
N ALA A 38 21.72 14.26 6.68
CA ALA A 38 22.61 14.79 7.71
C ALA A 38 22.69 13.87 8.95
N ASP A 39 21.58 13.27 9.35
CA ASP A 39 21.47 12.51 10.61
C ASP A 39 20.49 11.31 10.54
N GLY A 40 19.95 11.00 9.36
CA GLY A 40 19.08 9.86 9.13
C GLY A 40 19.83 8.57 8.85
N PHE A 41 19.14 7.62 8.24
CA PHE A 41 19.69 6.31 7.88
C PHE A 41 19.20 5.89 6.49
N SER A 42 19.90 4.94 5.88
CA SER A 42 19.46 4.36 4.61
C SER A 42 18.22 3.50 4.82
N ILE A 43 17.12 3.82 4.15
CA ILE A 43 15.88 3.04 4.25
C ILE A 43 16.00 1.68 3.54
N SER A 44 16.81 1.60 2.48
CA SER A 44 17.14 0.35 1.79
C SER A 44 18.64 0.35 1.43
N PRO A 45 19.53 -0.18 2.28
CA PRO A 45 20.99 -0.06 2.08
C PRO A 45 21.52 -0.57 0.73
N LEU A 46 20.84 -1.54 0.13
CA LEU A 46 21.24 -2.13 -1.15
C LEU A 46 20.79 -1.31 -2.36
N GLU A 47 19.58 -0.75 -2.33
CA GLU A 47 19.01 -0.02 -3.48
C GLU A 47 19.16 1.51 -3.33
N LEU A 48 19.05 2.00 -2.09
CA LEU A 48 19.03 3.40 -1.70
C LEU A 48 20.07 3.66 -0.59
N PRO A 49 21.38 3.45 -0.82
CA PRO A 49 22.41 3.82 0.15
C PRO A 49 22.31 5.31 0.52
N LEU A 50 22.58 5.65 1.78
CA LEU A 50 22.44 7.03 2.27
C LEU A 50 23.52 7.95 1.68
N LYS A 51 23.24 8.54 0.52
CA LYS A 51 24.12 9.49 -0.16
C LYS A 51 23.29 10.48 -0.98
N PRO A 52 23.80 11.69 -1.24
CA PRO A 52 23.13 12.66 -2.09
C PRO A 52 23.05 12.16 -3.55
N GLY A 53 22.04 12.67 -4.26
CA GLY A 53 21.79 12.39 -5.67
C GLY A 53 20.49 11.63 -5.93
N MET A 54 20.15 11.52 -7.20
CA MET A 54 18.97 10.78 -7.65
C MET A 54 19.29 9.30 -7.82
N PHE A 55 18.40 8.46 -7.30
CA PHE A 55 18.36 7.03 -7.55
C PHE A 55 17.27 6.76 -8.57
N ILE A 56 17.56 5.92 -9.56
CA ILE A 56 16.57 5.50 -10.56
C ILE A 56 16.34 4.01 -10.37
N ALA A 57 15.07 3.62 -10.25
CA ALA A 57 14.66 2.24 -10.08
C ALA A 57 15.01 1.40 -11.32
N LYS A 58 15.11 0.08 -11.13
CA LYS A 58 15.32 -0.86 -12.24
C LYS A 58 13.98 -1.20 -12.88
N PRO A 59 13.92 -1.45 -14.20
CA PRO A 59 12.69 -1.87 -14.87
C PRO A 59 12.10 -3.18 -14.29
N THR A 60 12.94 -4.05 -13.75
CA THR A 60 12.55 -5.33 -13.13
C THR A 60 13.24 -5.49 -11.77
N PRO A 61 12.64 -6.23 -10.82
CA PRO A 61 11.40 -7.03 -10.93
C PRO A 61 10.10 -6.25 -10.67
N PHE A 62 10.21 -5.01 -10.20
CA PHE A 62 9.10 -4.21 -9.66
C PHE A 62 8.49 -3.23 -10.66
N ASN A 63 8.52 -3.57 -11.95
CA ASN A 63 7.95 -2.74 -13.04
C ASN A 63 8.39 -1.27 -13.01
N GLY A 64 9.63 -1.01 -12.60
CA GLY A 64 10.16 0.35 -12.51
C GLY A 64 10.01 1.01 -11.14
N ASP A 65 9.62 0.31 -10.07
CA ASP A 65 9.67 0.82 -8.70
C ASP A 65 10.83 0.21 -7.87
N PHE A 66 11.09 0.77 -6.69
CA PHE A 66 12.01 0.25 -5.70
C PHE A 66 11.32 -0.79 -4.82
N GLY A 67 12.05 -1.85 -4.43
CA GLY A 67 11.45 -2.94 -3.66
C GLY A 67 10.89 -2.48 -2.30
N ILE A 68 11.51 -1.47 -1.68
CA ILE A 68 11.04 -0.95 -0.40
C ILE A 68 9.71 -0.20 -0.50
N PHE A 69 9.40 0.42 -1.64
CA PHE A 69 8.13 1.12 -1.81
C PHE A 69 7.04 0.16 -2.30
N GLU A 70 7.39 -0.81 -3.16
CA GLU A 70 6.49 -1.90 -3.52
C GLU A 70 6.03 -2.71 -2.30
N ASP A 71 6.89 -2.92 -1.30
CA ASP A 71 6.51 -3.64 -0.07
C ASP A 71 5.39 -2.92 0.73
N SER A 72 5.18 -1.63 0.48
CA SER A 72 4.08 -0.86 1.06
C SER A 72 2.79 -0.93 0.25
N LEU A 73 2.85 -1.45 -0.99
CA LEU A 73 1.67 -1.62 -1.83
C LEU A 73 0.89 -2.89 -1.44
N PRO A 74 -0.45 -2.87 -1.59
CA PRO A 74 -1.26 -4.07 -1.39
C PRO A 74 -0.84 -5.19 -2.36
N ASP A 75 -0.64 -6.39 -1.84
CA ASP A 75 -0.32 -7.59 -2.62
C ASP A 75 -1.56 -8.51 -2.77
N GLY A 76 -1.54 -9.43 -3.74
CA GLY A 76 -2.53 -10.48 -3.97
C GLY A 76 -3.98 -10.06 -3.71
N TYR A 77 -4.49 -10.40 -2.52
CA TYR A 77 -5.85 -10.08 -2.10
C TYR A 77 -6.09 -8.57 -1.93
N GLY A 78 -5.17 -7.84 -1.30
CA GLY A 78 -5.29 -6.39 -1.16
C GLY A 78 -5.29 -5.68 -2.51
N ARG A 79 -4.48 -6.15 -3.47
CA ARG A 79 -4.49 -5.65 -4.85
C ARG A 79 -5.83 -5.90 -5.54
N TYR A 80 -6.43 -7.06 -5.33
CA TYR A 80 -7.76 -7.38 -5.84
C TYR A 80 -8.83 -6.45 -5.25
N LEU A 81 -8.82 -6.23 -3.93
CA LEU A 81 -9.75 -5.31 -3.28
C LEU A 81 -9.58 -3.86 -3.76
N LEU A 82 -8.34 -3.39 -3.90
CA LEU A 82 -8.04 -2.07 -4.45
C LEU A 82 -8.56 -1.94 -5.88
N HIS A 83 -8.35 -2.95 -6.73
CA HIS A 83 -8.89 -2.97 -8.09
C HIS A 83 -10.42 -2.84 -8.10
N LYS A 84 -11.13 -3.59 -7.23
CA LYS A 84 -12.59 -3.50 -7.11
C LYS A 84 -13.05 -2.13 -6.60
N ALA A 85 -12.40 -1.58 -5.57
CA ALA A 85 -12.70 -0.24 -5.05
C ALA A 85 -12.51 0.85 -6.12
N LEU A 86 -11.39 0.79 -6.87
CA LEU A 86 -11.11 1.73 -7.96
C LEU A 86 -12.14 1.67 -9.08
N LEU A 87 -12.58 0.46 -9.47
CA LEU A 87 -13.59 0.29 -10.50
C LEU A 87 -14.94 0.92 -10.13
N ARG A 88 -15.32 0.91 -8.85
CA ARG A 88 -16.55 1.57 -8.38
C ARG A 88 -16.49 3.09 -8.55
N GLU A 89 -15.30 3.66 -8.37
CA GLU A 89 -15.01 5.08 -8.62
C GLU A 89 -14.77 5.39 -10.13
N GLY A 90 -14.94 4.39 -11.01
CA GLY A 90 -14.71 4.54 -12.45
C GLY A 90 -13.24 4.71 -12.83
N ILE A 91 -12.31 4.30 -11.97
CA ILE A 91 -10.87 4.38 -12.19
C ILE A 91 -10.34 3.02 -12.62
N ASN A 92 -9.60 2.98 -13.72
CA ASN A 92 -8.91 1.77 -14.16
C ASN A 92 -7.54 1.64 -13.47
N ASP A 93 -7.33 0.54 -12.76
CA ASP A 93 -6.08 0.23 -12.04
C ASP A 93 -4.84 0.25 -12.96
N SER A 94 -4.98 -0.13 -14.24
CA SER A 94 -3.86 -0.13 -15.19
C SER A 94 -3.32 1.27 -15.51
N ASP A 95 -4.10 2.31 -15.25
CA ASP A 95 -3.74 3.68 -15.58
C ASP A 95 -2.97 4.37 -14.43
N LEU A 96 -2.88 3.71 -13.28
CA LEU A 96 -2.22 4.21 -12.08
C LEU A 96 -0.73 3.89 -12.08
N SER A 97 0.09 4.93 -11.86
CA SER A 97 1.51 4.78 -11.59
C SER A 97 1.77 4.26 -10.16
N ALA A 98 3.01 3.87 -9.88
CA ALA A 98 3.42 3.52 -8.51
C ALA A 98 3.17 4.69 -7.54
N LEU A 99 3.44 5.94 -7.94
CA LEU A 99 3.18 7.12 -7.12
C LEU A 99 1.69 7.29 -6.80
N ASP A 100 0.82 7.06 -7.79
CA ASP A 100 -0.63 7.13 -7.58
C ASP A 100 -1.09 6.07 -6.56
N ARG A 101 -0.55 4.85 -6.65
CA ARG A 101 -0.88 3.75 -5.73
C ARG A 101 -0.35 4.03 -4.32
N LEU A 102 0.88 4.51 -4.18
CA LEU A 102 1.46 4.90 -2.89
C LEU A 102 0.71 6.10 -2.26
N SER A 103 0.20 7.03 -3.08
CA SER A 103 -0.67 8.11 -2.62
C SER A 103 -1.99 7.58 -2.02
N ILE A 104 -2.53 6.48 -2.56
CA ILE A 104 -3.72 5.80 -1.99
C ILE A 104 -3.38 5.13 -0.66
N VAL A 105 -2.20 4.50 -0.55
CA VAL A 105 -1.70 3.94 0.71
C VAL A 105 -1.56 5.05 1.77
N GLY A 106 -0.99 6.19 1.38
CA GLY A 106 -0.93 7.40 2.18
C GLY A 106 -0.22 7.20 3.51
N SER A 107 -0.88 7.59 4.61
CA SER A 107 -0.39 7.41 5.98
C SER A 107 -0.91 6.16 6.68
N GLY A 108 -1.81 5.39 6.04
CA GLY A 108 -2.46 4.22 6.63
C GLY A 108 -1.81 2.89 6.27
N GLY A 109 -0.70 2.91 5.53
CA GLY A 109 0.03 1.70 5.16
C GLY A 109 0.73 1.05 6.35
N MET A 110 0.87 -0.28 6.30
CA MET A 110 1.68 -1.04 7.24
C MET A 110 3.17 -0.64 7.11
N GLY A 111 3.87 -0.63 8.24
CA GLY A 111 5.28 -0.23 8.31
C GLY A 111 5.43 1.18 8.88
N ALA A 112 6.59 1.79 8.64
CA ALA A 112 6.92 3.10 9.20
C ALA A 112 6.99 4.23 8.15
N LEU A 113 6.94 3.87 6.86
CA LEU A 113 6.93 4.83 5.77
C LEU A 113 5.51 5.31 5.52
N THR A 114 5.37 6.61 5.30
CA THR A 114 4.11 7.24 4.92
C THR A 114 4.32 8.13 3.71
N TYR A 115 3.25 8.33 2.96
CA TYR A 115 3.29 8.95 1.64
C TYR A 115 2.38 10.18 1.57
N ALA A 116 2.87 11.25 0.95
CA ALA A 116 2.11 12.48 0.78
C ALA A 116 2.31 13.07 -0.65
N PRO A 117 1.28 13.64 -1.30
CA PRO A 117 -0.09 13.81 -0.80
C PRO A 117 -0.83 12.48 -0.65
N VAL A 118 -1.95 12.50 0.09
CA VAL A 118 -2.82 11.33 0.27
C VAL A 118 -4.02 11.43 -0.68
N SER A 119 -4.30 10.34 -1.37
CA SER A 119 -5.49 10.17 -2.21
C SER A 119 -6.56 9.39 -1.44
N ASN A 120 -7.57 10.09 -0.92
CA ASN A 120 -8.67 9.47 -0.19
C ASN A 120 -9.66 8.78 -1.14
N ILE A 121 -9.29 7.60 -1.65
CA ILE A 121 -10.17 6.73 -2.44
C ILE A 121 -10.82 5.66 -1.55
N VAL A 122 -10.12 5.23 -0.51
CA VAL A 122 -10.58 4.17 0.38
C VAL A 122 -11.08 4.82 1.66
N THR A 123 -12.38 4.71 1.89
CA THR A 123 -13.08 5.14 3.09
C THR A 123 -13.73 3.94 3.75
N GLY A 124 -13.68 3.90 5.07
CA GLY A 124 -14.26 2.80 5.82
C GLY A 124 -14.34 3.17 7.29
N GLU A 125 -15.07 2.33 8.02
CA GLU A 125 -15.10 2.37 9.48
C GLU A 125 -14.27 1.19 10.00
N GLU A 126 -13.51 1.45 11.06
CA GLU A 126 -12.82 0.39 11.81
C GLU A 126 -13.87 -0.50 12.47
N THR A 127 -13.65 -1.81 12.44
CA THR A 127 -14.54 -2.78 13.10
C THR A 127 -13.75 -3.92 13.74
N ASP A 128 -14.19 -4.36 14.90
CA ASP A 128 -13.68 -5.50 15.65
C ASP A 128 -14.53 -6.77 15.45
N ASP A 129 -15.56 -6.71 14.61
CA ASP A 129 -16.38 -7.87 14.24
C ASP A 129 -15.67 -8.70 13.15
N PHE A 130 -14.73 -9.52 13.61
CA PHE A 130 -13.90 -10.38 12.77
C PHE A 130 -14.69 -11.49 12.06
N ASP A 131 -15.81 -11.94 12.63
CA ASP A 131 -16.67 -12.95 12.00
C ASP A 131 -17.40 -12.36 10.78
N MET A 132 -17.89 -11.12 10.90
CA MET A 132 -18.46 -10.36 9.79
C MET A 132 -17.41 -10.11 8.69
N LEU A 133 -16.21 -9.65 9.06
CA LEU A 133 -15.12 -9.45 8.09
C LEU A 133 -14.73 -10.74 7.38
N GLN A 134 -14.64 -11.86 8.10
CA GLN A 134 -14.40 -13.18 7.52
C GLN A 134 -15.48 -13.58 6.52
N GLN A 135 -16.76 -13.36 6.84
CA GLN A 135 -17.86 -13.69 5.95
C GLN A 135 -17.81 -12.85 4.67
N LYS A 136 -17.68 -11.52 4.81
CA LYS A 136 -17.55 -10.60 3.68
C LYS A 136 -16.37 -10.95 2.78
N ALA A 137 -15.22 -11.25 3.39
CA ALA A 137 -14.03 -11.67 2.66
C ALA A 137 -14.29 -12.94 1.82
N LEU A 138 -15.03 -13.92 2.35
CA LEU A 138 -15.38 -15.13 1.60
C LEU A 138 -16.39 -14.87 0.47
N GLU A 139 -17.32 -13.94 0.66
CA GLU A 139 -18.29 -13.56 -0.38
C GLU A 139 -17.60 -12.84 -1.54
N VAL A 140 -16.71 -11.89 -1.23
CA VAL A 140 -15.88 -11.18 -2.21
C VAL A 140 -14.94 -12.15 -2.93
N LEU A 141 -14.24 -13.04 -2.22
CA LEU A 141 -13.38 -14.07 -2.84
C LEU A 141 -14.14 -15.06 -3.74
N ARG A 142 -15.44 -15.25 -3.53
CA ARG A 142 -16.30 -16.10 -4.35
C ARG A 142 -16.98 -15.33 -5.49
N GLU A 143 -16.60 -14.07 -5.69
CA GLU A 143 -17.16 -13.16 -6.70
C GLU A 143 -18.68 -13.04 -6.59
N ARG A 144 -19.23 -13.13 -5.37
CA ARG A 144 -20.67 -12.98 -5.12
C ARG A 144 -21.11 -11.53 -5.05
N GLN A 145 -20.19 -10.65 -4.64
CA GLN A 145 -20.39 -9.21 -4.47
C GLN A 145 -19.03 -8.52 -4.39
N ASP A 146 -19.00 -7.23 -4.74
CA ASP A 146 -17.83 -6.36 -4.65
C ASP A 146 -18.05 -5.15 -3.71
N ASP A 147 -19.25 -5.04 -3.12
CA ASP A 147 -19.67 -3.86 -2.37
C ASP A 147 -18.88 -3.67 -1.07
N ASP A 148 -18.34 -4.75 -0.51
CA ASP A 148 -17.54 -4.72 0.72
C ASP A 148 -16.03 -4.59 0.45
N ALA A 149 -15.61 -4.48 -0.81
CA ALA A 149 -14.18 -4.50 -1.14
C ALA A 149 -13.41 -3.33 -0.50
N GLU A 150 -14.04 -2.14 -0.45
CA GLU A 150 -13.47 -0.94 0.17
C GLU A 150 -13.35 -1.09 1.69
N LEU A 151 -14.40 -1.59 2.35
CA LEU A 151 -14.40 -1.88 3.79
C LEU A 151 -13.30 -2.87 4.17
N LEU A 152 -13.16 -3.95 3.40
CA LEU A 152 -12.15 -4.98 3.61
C LEU A 152 -10.74 -4.43 3.35
N LEU A 153 -10.57 -3.57 2.33
CA LEU A 153 -9.30 -2.94 2.03
C LEU A 153 -8.87 -1.99 3.16
N PHE A 154 -9.80 -1.16 3.62
CA PHE A 154 -9.60 -0.24 4.74
C PHE A 154 -9.14 -1.00 5.99
N ASN A 155 -9.92 -2.01 6.42
CA ASN A 155 -9.60 -2.79 7.61
C ASN A 155 -8.35 -3.69 7.43
N SER A 156 -7.86 -3.91 6.21
CA SER A 156 -6.61 -4.64 5.97
C SER A 156 -5.34 -3.82 6.22
N GLY A 157 -5.44 -2.49 6.31
CA GLY A 157 -4.30 -1.59 6.52
C GLY A 157 -3.23 -1.68 5.44
N ASN A 158 -3.62 -1.99 4.19
CA ASN A 158 -2.72 -2.25 3.07
C ASN A 158 -1.62 -3.30 3.37
N SER A 159 -1.88 -4.20 4.31
CA SER A 159 -0.91 -5.20 4.72
C SER A 159 -0.59 -6.20 3.60
N GLY A 160 0.70 -6.44 3.36
CA GLY A 160 1.19 -7.34 2.31
C GLY A 160 0.78 -8.81 2.49
N GLY A 161 0.79 -9.58 1.39
CA GLY A 161 0.47 -11.01 1.32
C GLY A 161 -0.93 -11.33 0.79
N ALA A 162 -1.08 -12.54 0.25
CA ALA A 162 -2.20 -12.94 -0.63
C ALA A 162 -3.50 -13.43 0.03
N ARG A 163 -3.59 -13.46 1.37
CA ARG A 163 -4.79 -13.95 2.09
C ARG A 163 -5.61 -12.79 2.65
N PRO A 164 -6.93 -12.96 2.88
CA PRO A 164 -7.71 -11.95 3.57
C PRO A 164 -7.25 -11.78 5.02
N LYS A 165 -7.18 -10.52 5.45
CA LYS A 165 -6.75 -10.16 6.80
C LYS A 165 -7.26 -8.79 7.20
N ALA A 166 -7.26 -8.54 8.50
CA ALA A 166 -7.55 -7.25 9.10
C ALA A 166 -6.43 -6.87 10.09
N VAL A 167 -6.16 -5.57 10.21
CA VAL A 167 -5.34 -5.00 11.27
C VAL A 167 -6.25 -4.52 12.40
N PHE A 168 -5.83 -4.74 13.64
CA PHE A 168 -6.60 -4.36 14.82
C PHE A 168 -5.64 -3.90 15.92
N SER A 169 -6.08 -2.97 16.77
CA SER A 169 -5.29 -2.50 17.90
C SER A 169 -6.15 -2.44 19.16
N ASP A 170 -5.61 -2.88 20.28
CA ASP A 170 -6.23 -2.79 21.61
C ASP A 170 -5.20 -2.31 22.64
N SER A 171 -5.52 -2.46 23.94
CA SER A 171 -4.61 -2.09 25.03
C SER A 171 -3.34 -2.93 25.08
N ASP A 172 -3.37 -4.13 24.51
CA ASP A 172 -2.30 -5.13 24.61
C ASP A 172 -1.34 -5.03 23.42
N GLY A 173 -1.80 -4.46 22.30
CA GLY A 173 -0.92 -4.05 21.21
C GLY A 173 -1.61 -3.98 19.85
N HIS A 174 -0.84 -4.33 18.82
CA HIS A 174 -1.27 -4.34 17.43
C HIS A 174 -1.29 -5.77 16.89
N TRP A 175 -2.35 -6.09 16.16
CA TRP A 175 -2.69 -7.44 15.73
C TRP A 175 -2.91 -7.49 14.22
N LEU A 176 -2.53 -8.62 13.62
CA LEU A 176 -2.86 -8.97 12.25
C LEU A 176 -3.74 -10.23 12.26
N VAL A 177 -5.04 -10.05 12.08
CA VAL A 177 -6.02 -11.13 12.08
C VAL A 177 -6.10 -11.72 10.68
N LYS A 178 -5.70 -12.98 10.51
CA LYS A 178 -5.75 -13.68 9.21
C LYS A 178 -7.01 -14.51 9.10
N PHE A 179 -7.74 -14.29 8.03
CA PHE A 179 -8.96 -15.03 7.73
C PHE A 179 -8.69 -16.24 6.83
N ARG A 180 -9.62 -17.18 6.85
CA ARG A 180 -9.62 -18.35 5.99
C ARG A 180 -9.85 -17.97 4.54
N HIS A 181 -9.20 -18.72 3.65
CA HIS A 181 -9.44 -18.69 2.22
C HIS A 181 -10.46 -19.77 1.81
N THR A 182 -11.06 -19.59 0.63
CA THR A 182 -12.03 -20.53 0.02
C THR A 182 -11.52 -21.96 -0.22
N TYR A 183 -10.20 -22.17 -0.28
CA TYR A 183 -9.58 -23.50 -0.47
C TYR A 183 -9.00 -24.08 0.83
N ASP A 184 -9.11 -23.38 1.96
CA ASP A 184 -8.70 -23.94 3.25
C ASP A 184 -9.65 -25.09 3.63
N PRO A 185 -9.17 -26.13 4.33
CA PRO A 185 -10.02 -27.22 4.80
C PRO A 185 -11.18 -26.70 5.64
N LYS A 186 -12.37 -27.27 5.47
CA LYS A 186 -13.46 -27.00 6.41
C LYS A 186 -13.05 -27.48 7.79
N CYS A 187 -13.33 -26.68 8.82
CA CYS A 187 -13.23 -27.16 10.19
C CYS A 187 -14.12 -28.39 10.33
N ILE A 188 -13.53 -29.47 10.85
CA ILE A 188 -14.20 -30.73 11.18
C ILE A 188 -15.07 -30.50 12.41
#